data_AF-A0A231GYD5-F1
#
_entry.id   AF-A0A231GYD5-F1
#
_cell.length_a   1.000
_cell.length_b   1.000
_cell.length_c   1.000
_cell.angle_alpha   90.00
_cell.angle_beta   90.00
_cell.angle_gamma   90.00
#
_symmetry.space_group_name_H-M   'P 1'
#
loop_
_entity.id
_entity.type
_entity.pdbx_description
1 polymer ?
#
loop_
_entity_poly.entity_id
_entity_poly.type
_entity_poly.pdbx_seq_one_letter_code
_entity_poly.pdbx_strand_id
1 'polypeptide(L)'
;MSDRQQSEIEALARLAGDELGGAVDGVATVHRAISDHVFAAVRLGVGPATLPVQVVHDTIADSVYRIVSGSAVSAGVLAQHAATLSGVSTPSRTVFGSGFLAALQGLIGDTLAQQRPILAAPMTFRSAGEPVAPEQLAERITNPSGRVVIFLHGLAETEHAWRLGGRPTYAERLETDLGCTSLQVRYNSGLHISENARQLNDLLERLVEHWPVEVEQLSLVGHSMGGLIARGACFEAAEQGRSWVRRVRQVVCLGSPHLGAPLEQFVHYLSAALVRIPETRPFGRLLRRRSAGIRDLRQGSLVDQDWDDVDADALRRRAIREVPLLEGADHYFVTATITRSPHHPLGRVIGDGLVLTTSGSGRNRARRIGFDDDNGMHLPGANHFTLLNHEAVYEALSHWLRGEREQTSLRSD
;
A
#
# COMPACT_ATOMS: atom_id res chain seq x y z
N MET A 1 -12.46 -17.38 -24.54
CA MET A 1 -11.53 -17.14 -23.41
C MET A 1 -10.21 -16.67 -24.02
N SER A 2 -9.56 -15.65 -23.45
CA SER A 2 -8.21 -15.27 -23.93
C SER A 2 -7.14 -16.21 -23.37
N ASP A 3 -6.07 -16.50 -24.10
CA ASP A 3 -4.98 -17.39 -23.66
C ASP A 3 -4.40 -16.98 -22.30
N ARG A 4 -4.33 -15.67 -22.04
CA ARG A 4 -3.87 -15.13 -20.76
C ARG A 4 -4.84 -15.43 -19.61
N GLN A 5 -6.13 -15.24 -19.83
CA GLN A 5 -7.16 -15.53 -18.82
C GLN A 5 -7.19 -17.02 -18.48
N GLN A 6 -7.08 -17.88 -19.48
CA GLN A 6 -6.97 -19.33 -19.28
C GLN A 6 -5.70 -19.68 -18.48
N SER A 7 -4.56 -19.09 -18.85
CA SER A 7 -3.29 -19.32 -18.14
C SER A 7 -3.31 -18.80 -16.71
N GLU A 8 -3.96 -17.67 -16.42
CA GLU A 8 -4.13 -17.13 -15.05
C GLU A 8 -5.03 -18.05 -14.21
N ILE A 9 -6.15 -18.53 -14.77
CA ILE A 9 -7.05 -19.47 -14.10
C ILE A 9 -6.35 -20.81 -13.86
N GLU A 10 -5.61 -21.35 -14.83
CA GLU A 10 -4.85 -22.59 -14.67
C GLU A 10 -3.71 -22.43 -13.67
N ALA A 11 -3.02 -21.28 -13.65
CA ALA A 11 -1.98 -20.99 -12.65
C ALA A 11 -2.57 -20.87 -11.25
N LEU A 12 -3.73 -20.19 -11.09
CA LEU A 12 -4.46 -20.10 -9.83
C LEU A 12 -5.03 -21.46 -9.40
N ALA A 13 -5.52 -22.28 -10.33
CA ALA A 13 -6.04 -23.61 -10.05
C ALA A 13 -4.93 -24.61 -9.72
N ARG A 14 -3.73 -24.48 -10.30
CA ARG A 14 -2.54 -25.23 -9.87
C ARG A 14 -2.05 -24.77 -8.50
N LEU A 15 -2.07 -23.47 -8.23
CA LEU A 15 -1.75 -22.91 -6.90
C LEU A 15 -2.79 -23.36 -5.84
N ALA A 16 -4.07 -23.37 -6.18
CA ALA A 16 -5.17 -23.80 -5.32
C ALA A 16 -5.26 -25.34 -5.19
N GLY A 17 -4.90 -26.06 -6.25
CA GLY A 17 -4.80 -27.52 -6.28
C GLY A 17 -3.60 -28.04 -5.49
N ASP A 18 -2.61 -27.19 -5.25
CA ASP A 18 -1.51 -27.49 -4.35
C ASP A 18 -1.84 -27.19 -2.88
N GLU A 19 -2.68 -26.21 -2.49
CA GLU A 19 -3.22 -26.08 -1.10
C GLU A 19 -4.43 -25.11 -0.98
N LEU A 20 -5.64 -25.63 -0.72
CA LEU A 20 -6.82 -24.98 -0.09
C LEU A 20 -7.94 -24.43 -1.01
N GLY A 21 -9.09 -25.12 -0.97
CA GLY A 21 -10.42 -24.58 -1.27
C GLY A 21 -11.23 -24.37 0.02
N GLY A 22 -11.80 -23.16 0.22
CA GLY A 22 -12.44 -22.72 1.48
C GLY A 22 -11.57 -21.79 2.36
N ALA A 23 -10.41 -21.40 1.83
CA ALA A 23 -9.26 -20.92 2.59
C ALA A 23 -9.46 -19.60 3.35
N VAL A 24 -10.17 -18.59 2.82
CA VAL A 24 -10.11 -17.24 3.39
C VAL A 24 -10.82 -17.14 4.75
N ASP A 25 -12.08 -17.58 4.85
CA ASP A 25 -12.82 -17.55 6.12
C ASP A 25 -12.26 -18.57 7.12
N GLY A 26 -11.75 -19.70 6.63
CA GLY A 26 -11.01 -20.67 7.44
C GLY A 26 -9.69 -20.11 7.99
N VAL A 27 -8.91 -19.43 7.15
CA VAL A 27 -7.66 -18.76 7.54
C VAL A 27 -7.93 -17.59 8.47
N ALA A 28 -9.00 -16.83 8.26
CA ALA A 28 -9.44 -15.78 9.18
C ALA A 28 -9.76 -16.37 10.56
N THR A 29 -10.53 -17.47 10.60
CA THR A 29 -10.90 -18.17 11.84
C THR A 29 -9.67 -18.76 12.54
N VAL A 30 -8.77 -19.38 11.79
CA VAL A 30 -7.51 -19.94 12.31
C VAL A 30 -6.59 -18.84 12.82
N HIS A 31 -6.43 -17.74 12.08
CA HIS A 31 -5.70 -16.54 12.52
C HIS A 31 -6.30 -16.00 13.82
N ARG A 32 -7.63 -15.82 13.88
CA ARG A 32 -8.33 -15.34 15.07
C ARG A 32 -8.05 -16.21 16.29
N ALA A 33 -8.20 -17.53 16.15
CA ALA A 33 -7.95 -18.49 17.21
C ALA A 33 -6.49 -18.45 17.69
N ILE A 34 -5.52 -18.28 16.78
CA ILE A 34 -4.10 -18.21 17.14
C ILE A 34 -3.75 -16.88 17.82
N SER A 35 -4.26 -15.75 17.29
CA SER A 35 -4.11 -14.42 17.88
C SER A 35 -4.59 -14.45 19.34
N ASP A 36 -5.77 -15.03 19.58
CA ASP A 36 -6.34 -15.12 20.92
C ASP A 36 -5.49 -15.93 21.89
N HIS A 37 -4.92 -17.05 21.45
CA HIS A 37 -3.98 -17.85 22.26
C HIS A 37 -2.67 -17.10 22.54
N VAL A 38 -2.14 -16.36 21.56
CA VAL A 38 -0.92 -15.57 21.73
C VAL A 38 -1.16 -14.42 22.70
N PHE A 39 -2.23 -13.65 22.54
CA PHE A 39 -2.53 -12.56 23.45
C PHE A 39 -2.93 -13.06 24.85
N ALA A 40 -3.49 -14.27 24.98
CA ALA A 40 -3.66 -14.92 26.28
C ALA A 40 -2.31 -15.29 26.92
N ALA A 41 -1.37 -15.84 26.15
CA ALA A 41 -0.04 -16.19 26.65
C ALA A 41 0.79 -14.95 27.03
N VAL A 42 0.79 -13.89 26.22
CA VAL A 42 1.52 -12.64 26.52
C VAL A 42 0.91 -11.96 27.75
N ARG A 43 -0.41 -12.07 27.97
CA ARG A 43 -1.09 -11.53 29.15
C ARG A 43 -0.69 -12.20 30.46
N LEU A 44 -0.26 -13.47 30.41
CA LEU A 44 0.32 -14.13 31.59
C LEU A 44 1.63 -13.47 32.04
N GLY A 45 2.41 -12.88 31.12
CA GLY A 45 3.68 -12.23 31.43
C GLY A 45 3.61 -10.70 31.59
N VAL A 46 2.73 -10.04 30.84
CA VAL A 46 2.67 -8.56 30.73
C VAL A 46 1.37 -8.00 31.35
N GLY A 47 0.48 -8.86 31.85
CA GLY A 47 -0.77 -8.46 32.49
C GLY A 47 -1.82 -7.93 31.49
N PRO A 48 -2.92 -7.33 31.99
CA PRO A 48 -4.06 -6.90 31.15
C PRO A 48 -3.72 -5.74 30.19
N ALA A 49 -2.52 -5.17 30.25
CA ALA A 49 -2.08 -4.09 29.37
C ALA A 49 -2.01 -4.48 27.87
N THR A 50 -2.07 -5.78 27.54
CA THR A 50 -2.07 -6.29 26.16
C THR A 50 -3.45 -6.29 25.49
N LEU A 51 -4.53 -6.13 26.27
CA LEU A 51 -5.92 -6.13 25.80
C LEU A 51 -6.18 -5.09 24.70
N PRO A 52 -5.77 -3.82 24.86
CA PRO A 52 -5.98 -2.82 23.81
C PRO A 52 -5.24 -3.17 22.52
N VAL A 53 -4.03 -3.75 22.63
CA VAL A 53 -3.22 -4.16 21.46
C VAL A 53 -3.89 -5.32 20.72
N GLN A 54 -4.45 -6.29 21.44
CA GLN A 54 -5.22 -7.38 20.86
C GLN A 54 -6.43 -6.85 20.09
N VAL A 55 -7.22 -5.98 20.70
CA VAL A 55 -8.42 -5.40 20.05
C VAL A 55 -8.05 -4.65 18.77
N VAL A 56 -6.95 -3.90 18.79
CA VAL A 56 -6.42 -3.22 17.61
C VAL A 56 -6.00 -4.20 16.52
N HIS A 57 -5.18 -5.18 16.88
CA HIS A 57 -4.71 -6.21 15.97
C HIS A 57 -5.89 -6.91 15.30
N ASP A 58 -6.86 -7.32 16.10
CA ASP A 58 -8.03 -8.05 15.65
C ASP A 58 -8.89 -7.19 14.73
N THR A 59 -9.06 -5.91 15.05
CA THR A 59 -9.78 -4.97 14.18
C THR A 59 -9.10 -4.79 12.82
N ILE A 60 -7.76 -4.79 12.79
CA ILE A 60 -6.97 -4.70 11.57
C ILE A 60 -7.07 -6.00 10.77
N ALA A 61 -6.86 -7.14 11.42
CA ALA A 61 -6.97 -8.46 10.80
C ALA A 61 -8.37 -8.71 10.26
N ASP A 62 -9.41 -8.42 11.05
CA ASP A 62 -10.81 -8.54 10.64
C ASP A 62 -11.15 -7.57 9.50
N SER A 63 -10.53 -6.39 9.44
CA SER A 63 -10.69 -5.46 8.31
C SER A 63 -10.02 -5.99 7.05
N VAL A 64 -8.80 -6.53 7.13
CA VAL A 64 -8.12 -7.20 6.01
C VAL A 64 -8.95 -8.39 5.53
N TYR A 65 -9.40 -9.26 6.43
CA TYR A 65 -10.23 -10.40 6.07
C TYR A 65 -11.60 -9.99 5.53
N ARG A 66 -12.24 -8.94 6.06
CA ARG A 66 -13.48 -8.37 5.51
C ARG A 66 -13.30 -7.70 4.16
N ILE A 67 -12.13 -7.14 3.85
CA ILE A 67 -11.82 -6.65 2.51
C ILE A 67 -11.74 -7.83 1.55
N VAL A 68 -11.17 -8.94 2.01
CA VAL A 68 -11.10 -10.18 1.23
C VAL A 68 -12.46 -10.91 1.17
N SER A 69 -13.30 -10.88 2.21
CA SER A 69 -14.56 -11.66 2.29
C SER A 69 -15.85 -10.87 2.05
N GLY A 70 -15.92 -9.61 2.49
CA GLY A 70 -17.09 -8.72 2.41
C GLY A 70 -17.48 -8.28 0.99
N SER A 71 -16.62 -8.51 0.01
CA SER A 71 -16.95 -8.41 -1.42
C SER A 71 -17.91 -9.50 -1.93
N ALA A 72 -18.29 -10.48 -1.11
CA ALA A 72 -19.21 -11.55 -1.49
C ALA A 72 -20.70 -11.14 -1.49
N VAL A 73 -21.13 -10.18 -0.67
CA VAL A 73 -22.58 -9.94 -0.44
C VAL A 73 -23.24 -9.12 -1.56
N SER A 74 -22.48 -8.31 -2.30
CA SER A 74 -23.03 -7.60 -3.48
C SER A 74 -22.93 -8.43 -4.78
N ALA A 75 -22.07 -9.45 -4.81
CA ALA A 75 -21.94 -10.36 -5.95
C ALA A 75 -22.84 -11.61 -5.82
N GLY A 76 -23.14 -12.08 -4.61
CA GLY A 76 -23.98 -13.25 -4.38
C GLY A 76 -25.44 -13.07 -4.86
N VAL A 77 -25.98 -11.86 -4.74
CA VAL A 77 -27.35 -11.54 -5.22
C VAL A 77 -27.42 -11.43 -6.76
N LEU A 78 -26.30 -11.13 -7.42
CA LEU A 78 -26.22 -11.03 -8.88
C LEU A 78 -25.75 -12.34 -9.55
N ALA A 79 -24.97 -13.17 -8.85
CA ALA A 79 -24.44 -14.44 -9.37
C ALA A 79 -25.53 -15.50 -9.57
N GLN A 80 -26.61 -15.46 -8.79
CA GLN A 80 -27.72 -16.41 -8.93
C GLN A 80 -28.52 -16.22 -10.24
N HIS A 81 -28.32 -15.08 -10.94
CA HIS A 81 -28.89 -14.82 -12.26
C HIS A 81 -27.89 -14.94 -13.42
N ALA A 82 -26.58 -15.08 -13.16
CA ALA A 82 -25.54 -15.04 -14.20
C ALA A 82 -24.90 -16.41 -14.52
N ALA A 83 -25.24 -17.47 -13.77
CA ALA A 83 -24.64 -18.80 -13.91
C ALA A 83 -24.96 -19.53 -15.26
N THR A 84 -25.65 -18.87 -16.19
CA THR A 84 -26.04 -19.43 -17.50
C THR A 84 -25.32 -18.80 -18.71
N LEU A 85 -24.33 -17.91 -18.52
CA LEU A 85 -23.58 -17.35 -19.65
C LEU A 85 -22.05 -17.40 -19.43
N SER A 86 -21.32 -17.77 -20.48
CA SER A 86 -19.86 -17.77 -20.60
C SER A 86 -19.27 -16.42 -20.14
N GLY A 87 -18.81 -16.29 -18.89
CA GLY A 87 -18.52 -14.96 -18.34
C GLY A 87 -17.71 -14.87 -17.03
N VAL A 88 -16.87 -15.86 -16.69
CA VAL A 88 -16.01 -15.74 -15.49
C VAL A 88 -14.91 -14.71 -15.74
N SER A 89 -14.99 -13.54 -15.10
CA SER A 89 -14.00 -12.45 -15.23
C SER A 89 -12.62 -12.88 -14.74
N THR A 90 -11.54 -12.41 -15.39
CA THR A 90 -10.16 -12.71 -14.99
C THR A 90 -9.95 -12.32 -13.52
N PRO A 91 -9.42 -13.21 -12.65
CA PRO A 91 -9.34 -12.94 -11.21
C PRO A 91 -8.61 -11.64 -10.85
N SER A 92 -7.53 -11.34 -11.58
CA SER A 92 -6.76 -10.10 -11.44
C SER A 92 -7.55 -8.82 -11.74
N ARG A 93 -8.71 -8.89 -12.41
CA ARG A 93 -9.55 -7.72 -12.75
C ARG A 93 -10.71 -7.51 -11.77
N THR A 94 -10.98 -8.50 -10.94
CA THR A 94 -12.03 -8.43 -9.92
C THR A 94 -11.47 -7.91 -8.59
N VAL A 95 -12.31 -7.26 -7.79
CA VAL A 95 -11.91 -6.77 -6.46
C VAL A 95 -11.40 -7.93 -5.59
N PHE A 96 -12.15 -9.04 -5.55
CA PHE A 96 -11.80 -10.22 -4.76
C PHE A 96 -10.51 -10.89 -5.25
N GLY A 97 -10.46 -11.28 -6.53
CA GLY A 97 -9.33 -12.03 -7.07
C GLY A 97 -8.03 -11.22 -7.05
N SER A 98 -8.12 -9.90 -7.27
CA SER A 98 -6.97 -9.01 -7.14
C SER A 98 -6.52 -8.83 -5.69
N GLY A 99 -7.43 -8.76 -4.72
CA GLY A 99 -7.10 -8.71 -3.30
C GLY A 99 -6.39 -9.99 -2.82
N PHE A 100 -6.87 -11.16 -3.25
CA PHE A 100 -6.21 -12.44 -2.96
C PHE A 100 -4.80 -12.51 -3.56
N LEU A 101 -4.65 -12.12 -4.83
CA LEU A 101 -3.35 -12.05 -5.48
C LEU A 101 -2.41 -11.05 -4.79
N ALA A 102 -2.92 -9.89 -4.37
CA ALA A 102 -2.13 -8.89 -3.66
C ALA A 102 -1.66 -9.40 -2.29
N ALA A 103 -2.48 -10.15 -1.56
CA ALA A 103 -2.08 -10.79 -0.31
C ALA A 103 -0.95 -11.82 -0.53
N LEU A 104 -1.06 -12.65 -1.58
CA LEU A 104 0.00 -13.59 -1.95
C LEU A 104 1.28 -12.88 -2.38
N GLN A 105 1.16 -11.83 -3.19
CA GLN A 105 2.29 -11.00 -3.61
C GLN A 105 2.95 -10.32 -2.42
N GLY A 106 2.18 -9.74 -1.50
CA GLY A 106 2.74 -9.14 -0.28
C GLY A 106 3.55 -10.14 0.55
N LEU A 107 3.17 -11.42 0.56
CA LEU A 107 3.84 -12.46 1.35
C LEU A 107 5.05 -13.08 0.66
N ILE A 108 4.95 -13.40 -0.65
CA ILE A 108 5.95 -14.17 -1.42
C ILE A 108 6.18 -13.62 -2.85
N GLY A 109 5.88 -12.35 -3.09
CA GLY A 109 5.83 -11.75 -4.42
C GLY A 109 7.15 -11.70 -5.17
N ASP A 110 8.28 -11.64 -4.47
CA ASP A 110 9.64 -11.79 -5.00
C ASP A 110 9.88 -13.19 -5.58
N THR A 111 9.50 -14.21 -4.82
CA THR A 111 9.57 -15.62 -5.24
C THR A 111 8.61 -15.88 -6.41
N LEU A 112 7.40 -15.31 -6.36
CA LEU A 112 6.42 -15.41 -7.45
C LEU A 112 6.91 -14.72 -8.72
N ALA A 113 7.57 -13.56 -8.63
CA ALA A 113 8.16 -12.89 -9.78
C ALA A 113 9.22 -13.73 -10.48
N GLN A 114 10.03 -14.46 -9.72
CA GLN A 114 11.06 -15.35 -10.27
C GLN A 114 10.47 -16.66 -10.83
N GLN A 115 9.53 -17.28 -10.12
CA GLN A 115 9.06 -18.65 -10.42
C GLN A 115 7.79 -18.71 -11.27
N ARG A 116 6.93 -17.68 -11.18
CA ARG A 116 5.64 -17.59 -11.87
C ARG A 116 5.36 -16.14 -12.32
N PRO A 117 6.15 -15.57 -13.26
CA PRO A 117 6.03 -14.16 -13.65
C PRO A 117 4.61 -13.72 -14.08
N ILE A 118 3.80 -14.66 -14.59
CA ILE A 118 2.41 -14.40 -14.97
C ILE A 118 1.51 -13.97 -13.79
N LEU A 119 1.84 -14.41 -12.56
CA LEU A 119 1.15 -14.03 -11.33
C LEU A 119 1.74 -12.77 -10.69
N ALA A 120 2.93 -12.34 -11.13
CA ALA A 120 3.66 -11.20 -10.55
C ALA A 120 3.29 -9.86 -11.20
N ALA A 121 2.07 -9.75 -11.75
CA ALA A 121 1.49 -8.62 -12.50
C ALA A 121 2.38 -7.35 -12.56
N PRO A 122 2.88 -6.96 -13.76
CA PRO A 122 3.76 -5.80 -13.88
C PRO A 122 3.07 -4.52 -13.39
N MET A 123 3.86 -3.56 -12.91
CA MET A 123 3.35 -2.27 -12.50
C MET A 123 2.63 -1.59 -13.68
N THR A 124 1.40 -1.15 -13.45
CA THR A 124 0.55 -0.58 -14.51
C THR A 124 -0.51 0.34 -13.93
N PHE A 125 -0.95 1.31 -14.72
CA PHE A 125 -2.14 2.09 -14.42
C PHE A 125 -3.39 1.23 -14.46
N ARG A 126 -4.39 1.61 -13.66
CA ARG A 126 -5.66 0.90 -13.55
C ARG A 126 -6.82 1.83 -13.84
N SER A 127 -7.69 1.40 -14.74
CA SER A 127 -8.99 2.03 -15.01
C SER A 127 -10.08 0.98 -14.84
N ALA A 128 -10.97 1.17 -13.87
CA ALA A 128 -12.00 0.20 -13.51
C ALA A 128 -11.50 -1.25 -13.29
N GLY A 129 -10.28 -1.42 -12.76
CA GLY A 129 -9.63 -2.72 -12.54
C GLY A 129 -8.83 -3.26 -13.73
N GLU A 130 -9.04 -2.71 -14.93
CA GLU A 130 -8.32 -3.08 -16.14
C GLU A 130 -6.92 -2.44 -16.17
N PRO A 131 -5.87 -3.19 -16.55
CA PRO A 131 -4.55 -2.62 -16.77
C PRO A 131 -4.58 -1.74 -18.02
N VAL A 132 -4.02 -0.54 -17.92
CA VAL A 132 -3.91 0.40 -19.04
C VAL A 132 -2.45 0.80 -19.19
N ALA A 133 -1.91 0.59 -20.39
CA ALA A 133 -0.57 1.04 -20.71
C ALA A 133 -0.56 2.58 -20.83
N PRO A 134 0.54 3.27 -20.48
CA PRO A 134 0.67 4.73 -20.63
C PRO A 134 0.20 5.24 -22.00
N GLU A 135 0.56 4.52 -23.06
CA GLU A 135 0.28 4.85 -24.46
C GLU A 135 -1.22 4.78 -24.80
N GLN A 136 -2.01 4.07 -24.00
CA GLN A 136 -3.44 3.85 -24.19
C GLN A 136 -4.30 4.69 -23.23
N LEU A 137 -3.70 5.48 -22.33
CA LEU A 137 -4.44 6.24 -21.33
C LEU A 137 -5.34 7.30 -21.96
N ALA A 138 -4.91 7.94 -23.04
CA ALA A 138 -5.70 8.95 -23.73
C ALA A 138 -7.06 8.43 -24.20
N GLU A 139 -7.17 7.14 -24.55
CA GLU A 139 -8.43 6.50 -24.97
C GLU A 139 -9.38 6.23 -23.79
N ARG A 140 -8.86 6.23 -22.56
CA ARG A 140 -9.59 5.88 -21.34
C ARG A 140 -10.04 7.10 -20.54
N ILE A 141 -9.57 8.30 -20.91
CA ILE A 141 -9.76 9.53 -20.15
C ILE A 141 -10.55 10.52 -20.99
N THR A 142 -11.72 10.93 -20.49
CA THR A 142 -12.63 11.83 -21.23
C THR A 142 -12.11 13.26 -21.30
N ASN A 143 -11.46 13.76 -20.24
CA ASN A 143 -10.98 15.13 -20.16
C ASN A 143 -9.58 15.16 -19.50
N PRO A 144 -8.50 14.89 -20.26
CA PRO A 144 -7.17 14.88 -19.71
C PRO A 144 -6.72 16.29 -19.32
N SER A 145 -6.13 16.42 -18.13
CA SER A 145 -5.63 17.67 -17.56
C SER A 145 -4.11 17.67 -17.50
N GLY A 146 -3.50 18.86 -17.59
CA GLY A 146 -2.06 19.03 -17.34
C GLY A 146 -1.68 18.87 -15.86
N ARG A 147 -2.67 18.83 -14.96
CA ARG A 147 -2.49 18.50 -13.53
C ARG A 147 -2.84 17.03 -13.32
N VAL A 148 -1.84 16.20 -13.05
CA VAL A 148 -2.00 14.75 -12.93
C VAL A 148 -1.65 14.29 -11.52
N VAL A 149 -2.54 13.52 -10.89
CA VAL A 149 -2.36 12.97 -9.54
C VAL A 149 -2.23 11.45 -9.62
N ILE A 150 -1.14 10.89 -9.10
CA ILE A 150 -0.85 9.46 -9.14
C ILE A 150 -1.03 8.85 -7.76
N PHE A 151 -1.86 7.82 -7.67
CA PHE A 151 -2.18 7.12 -6.43
C PHE A 151 -1.49 5.76 -6.36
N LEU A 152 -0.74 5.53 -5.28
CA LEU A 152 0.00 4.29 -5.01
C LEU A 152 -0.51 3.63 -3.73
N HIS A 153 -1.06 2.42 -3.84
CA HIS A 153 -1.54 1.65 -2.70
C HIS A 153 -0.40 1.13 -1.81
N GLY A 154 -0.72 0.52 -0.67
CA GLY A 154 0.22 -0.06 0.29
C GLY A 154 0.55 -1.55 0.08
N LEU A 155 1.19 -2.15 1.09
CA LEU A 155 1.54 -3.57 1.11
C LEU A 155 0.29 -4.45 1.09
N ALA A 156 0.28 -5.48 0.24
CA ALA A 156 -0.84 -6.41 0.08
C ALA A 156 -2.18 -5.77 -0.31
N GLU A 157 -2.15 -4.52 -0.76
CA GLU A 157 -3.30 -3.78 -1.26
C GLU A 157 -3.34 -3.81 -2.80
N THR A 158 -4.43 -3.27 -3.36
CA THR A 158 -4.56 -2.92 -4.77
C THR A 158 -5.10 -1.50 -4.88
N GLU A 159 -5.27 -0.98 -6.09
CA GLU A 159 -5.92 0.31 -6.33
C GLU A 159 -7.34 0.38 -5.75
N HIS A 160 -8.00 -0.77 -5.52
CA HIS A 160 -9.33 -0.79 -4.91
C HIS A 160 -9.33 -0.35 -3.44
N ALA A 161 -8.18 -0.33 -2.77
CA ALA A 161 -8.05 0.10 -1.37
C ALA A 161 -8.51 1.56 -1.16
N TRP A 162 -8.42 2.41 -2.17
CA TRP A 162 -8.90 3.79 -2.12
C TRP A 162 -10.42 3.92 -1.96
N ARG A 163 -11.19 2.85 -2.20
CA ARG A 163 -12.66 2.80 -2.02
C ARG A 163 -13.10 2.39 -0.63
N LEU A 164 -12.18 2.04 0.26
CA LEU A 164 -12.53 1.73 1.65
C LEU A 164 -13.30 2.89 2.28
N GLY A 165 -14.18 2.64 3.25
CA GLY A 165 -14.95 3.69 3.91
C GLY A 165 -16.28 4.09 3.25
N GLY A 166 -16.60 3.57 2.06
CA GLY A 166 -17.95 3.69 1.46
C GLY A 166 -18.31 5.10 0.98
N ARG A 167 -17.30 5.93 0.70
CA ARG A 167 -17.40 7.29 0.15
C ARG A 167 -16.78 7.32 -1.25
N PRO A 168 -17.09 8.34 -2.08
CA PRO A 168 -16.29 8.62 -3.26
C PRO A 168 -14.80 8.68 -2.90
N THR A 169 -13.96 8.07 -3.73
CA THR A 169 -12.51 8.02 -3.55
C THR A 169 -11.90 9.42 -3.59
N TYR A 170 -10.69 9.58 -3.04
CA TYR A 170 -9.95 10.84 -3.21
C TYR A 170 -9.77 11.21 -4.69
N ALA A 171 -9.50 10.23 -5.55
CA ALA A 171 -9.37 10.45 -6.99
C ALA A 171 -10.63 11.10 -7.59
N GLU A 172 -11.80 10.48 -7.40
CA GLU A 172 -13.08 10.99 -7.92
C GLU A 172 -13.40 12.40 -7.42
N ARG A 173 -13.12 12.66 -6.14
CA ARG A 173 -13.37 13.97 -5.52
C ARG A 173 -12.39 15.04 -6.01
N LEU A 174 -11.10 14.73 -6.11
CA LEU A 174 -10.10 15.69 -6.63
C LEU A 174 -10.32 16.02 -8.10
N GLU A 175 -10.73 15.05 -8.93
CA GLU A 175 -11.09 15.32 -10.32
C GLU A 175 -12.28 16.29 -10.41
N THR A 176 -13.28 16.11 -9.55
CA THR A 176 -14.46 17.00 -9.48
C THR A 176 -14.10 18.38 -8.95
N ASP A 177 -13.35 18.46 -7.85
CA ASP A 177 -13.15 19.70 -7.10
C ASP A 177 -11.98 20.54 -7.63
N LEU A 178 -10.97 19.92 -8.25
CA LEU A 178 -9.75 20.58 -8.72
C LEU A 178 -9.53 20.51 -10.24
N GLY A 179 -10.35 19.75 -10.98
CA GLY A 179 -10.20 19.59 -12.43
C GLY A 179 -8.88 18.94 -12.85
N CYS A 180 -8.25 18.16 -11.97
CA CYS A 180 -7.08 17.35 -12.29
C CYS A 180 -7.48 16.02 -12.94
N THR A 181 -6.52 15.26 -13.42
CA THR A 181 -6.71 13.85 -13.82
C THR A 181 -6.05 12.94 -12.79
N SER A 182 -6.79 12.00 -12.22
CA SER A 182 -6.28 11.07 -11.21
C SER A 182 -6.05 9.68 -11.81
N LEU A 183 -4.85 9.14 -11.61
CA LEU A 183 -4.48 7.80 -12.07
C LEU A 183 -4.10 6.93 -10.87
N GLN A 184 -4.53 5.68 -10.87
CA GLN A 184 -4.19 4.72 -9.83
C GLN A 184 -3.26 3.66 -10.40
N VAL A 185 -2.23 3.29 -9.63
CA VAL A 185 -1.22 2.30 -10.03
C VAL A 185 -1.40 1.04 -9.21
N ARG A 186 -1.31 -0.12 -9.86
CA ARG A 186 -1.15 -1.42 -9.19
C ARG A 186 0.25 -1.95 -9.42
N TYR A 187 0.86 -2.51 -8.39
CA TYR A 187 2.21 -3.08 -8.43
C TYR A 187 2.36 -4.30 -7.51
N ASN A 188 3.45 -5.05 -7.68
CA ASN A 188 3.79 -6.19 -6.83
C ASN A 188 4.48 -5.71 -5.54
N SER A 189 3.69 -5.55 -4.48
CA SER A 189 4.18 -5.11 -3.16
C SER A 189 5.11 -6.12 -2.45
N GLY A 190 5.33 -7.30 -3.02
CA GLY A 190 6.34 -8.25 -2.53
C GLY A 190 7.76 -7.99 -3.02
N LEU A 191 7.94 -7.21 -4.08
CA LEU A 191 9.27 -6.82 -4.57
C LEU A 191 9.95 -5.82 -3.62
N HIS A 192 11.26 -5.65 -3.76
CA HIS A 192 11.97 -4.57 -3.08
C HIS A 192 11.33 -3.22 -3.40
N ILE A 193 11.35 -2.30 -2.42
CA ILE A 193 10.82 -0.95 -2.60
C ILE A 193 11.60 -0.22 -3.71
N SER A 194 12.91 -0.43 -3.79
CA SER A 194 13.76 0.13 -4.85
C SER A 194 13.41 -0.44 -6.24
N GLU A 195 13.05 -1.73 -6.34
CA GLU A 195 12.59 -2.33 -7.59
C GLU A 195 11.24 -1.74 -8.04
N ASN A 196 10.30 -1.56 -7.11
CA ASN A 196 9.04 -0.89 -7.42
C ASN A 196 9.26 0.59 -7.76
N ALA A 197 10.19 1.29 -7.09
CA ALA A 197 10.55 2.67 -7.40
C ALA A 197 11.05 2.81 -8.84
N ARG A 198 11.90 1.88 -9.30
CA ARG A 198 12.39 1.84 -10.69
C ARG A 198 11.26 1.61 -11.69
N GLN A 199 10.37 0.66 -11.41
CA GLN A 199 9.20 0.43 -12.26
C GLN A 199 8.30 1.67 -12.33
N LEU A 200 8.12 2.39 -11.21
CA LEU A 200 7.34 3.63 -11.19
C LEU A 200 8.03 4.73 -11.99
N ASN A 201 9.35 4.87 -11.84
CA ASN A 201 10.16 5.83 -12.60
C ASN A 201 9.98 5.63 -14.12
N ASP A 202 10.10 4.39 -14.60
CA ASP A 202 9.87 4.03 -16.01
C ASP A 202 8.42 4.27 -16.45
N LEU A 203 7.45 3.96 -15.59
CA LEU A 203 6.03 4.16 -15.89
C LEU A 203 5.68 5.66 -16.01
N LEU A 204 6.25 6.50 -15.15
CA LEU A 204 5.99 7.95 -15.14
C LEU A 204 6.71 8.68 -16.28
N GLU A 205 7.88 8.23 -16.71
CA GLU A 205 8.51 8.76 -17.92
C GLU A 205 7.63 8.52 -19.15
N ARG A 206 7.18 7.28 -19.34
CA ARG A 206 6.28 6.92 -20.45
C ARG A 206 4.94 7.64 -20.37
N LEU A 207 4.42 7.83 -19.15
CA LEU A 207 3.20 8.62 -18.92
C LEU A 207 3.37 10.04 -19.46
N VAL A 208 4.43 10.75 -19.07
CA VAL A 208 4.66 12.14 -19.49
C VAL A 208 4.91 12.23 -20.99
N GLU A 209 5.63 11.25 -21.58
CA GLU A 209 5.88 11.20 -23.01
C GLU A 209 4.61 11.03 -23.85
N HIS A 210 3.66 10.21 -23.37
CA HIS A 210 2.44 9.87 -24.12
C HIS A 210 1.18 10.58 -23.60
N TRP A 211 1.32 11.55 -22.68
CA TRP A 211 0.18 12.28 -22.16
C TRP A 211 -0.44 13.15 -23.27
N PRO A 212 -1.77 13.16 -23.44
CA PRO A 212 -2.42 13.84 -24.56
C PRO A 212 -2.35 15.38 -24.49
N VAL A 213 -1.96 15.95 -23.35
CA VAL A 213 -1.73 17.39 -23.14
C VAL A 213 -0.40 17.61 -22.42
N GLU A 214 0.12 18.83 -22.37
CA GLU A 214 1.34 19.09 -21.59
C GLU A 214 1.10 18.80 -20.10
N VAL A 215 1.95 17.98 -19.50
CA VAL A 215 1.97 17.77 -18.05
C VAL A 215 2.64 18.98 -17.38
N GLU A 216 1.82 19.84 -16.81
CA GLU A 216 2.25 21.03 -16.07
C GLU A 216 2.69 20.68 -14.64
N GLN A 217 1.96 19.76 -14.00
CA GLN A 217 2.14 19.39 -12.60
C GLN A 217 1.85 17.91 -12.40
N LEU A 218 2.77 17.23 -11.70
CA LEU A 218 2.60 15.89 -11.15
C LEU A 218 2.49 15.96 -9.63
N SER A 219 1.56 15.19 -9.09
CA SER A 219 1.41 14.98 -7.66
C SER A 219 1.38 13.49 -7.36
N LEU A 220 2.18 13.03 -6.41
CA LEU A 220 2.25 11.62 -6.02
C LEU A 220 1.62 11.44 -4.65
N VAL A 221 0.61 10.59 -4.54
CA VAL A 221 -0.08 10.26 -3.28
C VAL A 221 0.11 8.78 -3.00
N GLY A 222 0.87 8.46 -1.95
CA GLY A 222 1.20 7.10 -1.60
C GLY A 222 0.70 6.71 -0.23
N HIS A 223 -0.04 5.60 -0.14
CA HIS A 223 -0.40 4.98 1.13
C HIS A 223 0.66 3.96 1.56
N SER A 224 1.10 4.03 2.82
CA SER A 224 2.02 3.06 3.40
C SER A 224 3.29 2.88 2.55
N MET A 225 3.56 1.67 2.06
CA MET A 225 4.63 1.37 1.09
C MET A 225 4.61 2.28 -0.16
N GLY A 226 3.43 2.65 -0.66
CA GLY A 226 3.29 3.50 -1.84
C GLY A 226 3.99 4.86 -1.71
N GLY A 227 4.01 5.46 -0.51
CA GLY A 227 4.73 6.73 -0.28
C GLY A 227 6.25 6.55 -0.25
N LEU A 228 6.73 5.37 0.16
CA LEU A 228 8.16 5.02 0.06
C LEU A 228 8.57 4.82 -1.40
N ILE A 229 7.75 4.11 -2.18
CA ILE A 229 7.97 3.91 -3.62
C ILE A 229 7.98 5.26 -4.35
N ALA A 230 7.04 6.16 -4.05
CA ALA A 230 7.00 7.50 -4.64
C ALA A 230 8.30 8.28 -4.38
N ARG A 231 8.78 8.27 -3.13
CA ARG A 231 10.05 8.93 -2.76
C ARG A 231 11.25 8.28 -3.44
N GLY A 232 11.32 6.95 -3.46
CA GLY A 232 12.37 6.21 -4.15
C GLY A 232 12.42 6.53 -5.64
N ALA A 233 11.26 6.57 -6.31
CA ALA A 233 11.17 6.87 -7.73
C ALA A 233 11.60 8.30 -8.04
N CYS A 234 11.22 9.28 -7.21
CA CYS A 234 11.67 10.67 -7.36
C CYS A 234 13.20 10.78 -7.21
N PHE A 235 13.77 10.09 -6.21
CA PHE A 235 15.22 10.08 -6.00
C PHE A 235 15.96 9.48 -7.19
N GLU A 236 15.54 8.31 -7.65
CA GLU A 236 16.15 7.65 -8.80
C GLU A 236 16.02 8.48 -10.08
N ALA A 237 14.85 9.06 -10.33
CA ALA A 237 14.62 9.92 -11.49
C ALA A 237 15.49 11.19 -11.48
N ALA A 238 15.70 11.78 -10.30
CA ALA A 238 16.57 12.93 -10.12
C ALA A 238 18.04 12.56 -10.39
N GLU A 239 18.53 11.45 -9.84
CA GLU A 239 19.89 10.94 -10.09
C GLU A 239 20.12 10.61 -11.57
N GLN A 240 19.09 10.10 -12.27
CA GLN A 240 19.13 9.81 -13.71
C GLN A 240 18.88 11.03 -14.60
N GLY A 241 18.51 12.18 -14.02
CA GLY A 241 18.20 13.39 -14.76
C GLY A 241 16.94 13.32 -15.64
N ARG A 242 15.97 12.44 -15.30
CA ARG A 242 14.74 12.29 -16.07
C ARG A 242 13.88 13.54 -16.02
N SER A 243 13.18 13.84 -17.11
CA SER A 243 12.44 15.11 -17.25
C SER A 243 11.17 15.16 -16.39
N TRP A 244 10.48 14.03 -16.21
CA TRP A 244 9.20 13.97 -15.49
C TRP A 244 9.31 14.45 -14.05
N VAL A 245 10.44 14.17 -13.37
CA VAL A 245 10.63 14.52 -11.95
C VAL A 245 10.58 16.03 -11.72
N ARG A 246 10.95 16.83 -12.73
CA ARG A 246 10.90 18.31 -12.67
C ARG A 246 9.47 18.85 -12.67
N ARG A 247 8.49 18.04 -13.05
CA ARG A 247 7.06 18.38 -13.00
C ARG A 247 6.42 18.01 -11.66
N VAL A 248 7.10 17.26 -10.80
CA VAL A 248 6.59 16.88 -9.48
C VAL A 248 6.54 18.12 -8.59
N ARG A 249 5.36 18.42 -8.06
CA ARG A 249 5.15 19.54 -7.13
C ARG A 249 4.77 19.09 -5.74
N GLN A 250 4.10 17.94 -5.61
CA GLN A 250 3.70 17.40 -4.32
C GLN A 250 3.99 15.90 -4.22
N VAL A 251 4.55 15.49 -3.09
CA VAL A 251 4.64 14.08 -2.68
C VAL A 251 3.94 13.95 -1.33
N VAL A 252 2.80 13.26 -1.30
CA VAL A 252 1.97 13.07 -0.11
C VAL A 252 2.08 11.63 0.37
N CYS A 253 2.56 11.44 1.60
CA CYS A 253 2.76 10.14 2.22
C CYS A 253 1.71 9.89 3.31
N LEU A 254 0.82 8.92 3.10
CA LEU A 254 -0.24 8.55 4.05
C LEU A 254 0.21 7.33 4.86
N GLY A 255 0.62 7.54 6.12
CA GLY A 255 1.05 6.45 7.00
C GLY A 255 2.32 5.73 6.54
N SER A 256 3.18 6.35 5.73
CA SER A 256 4.37 5.68 5.20
C SER A 256 5.45 5.46 6.28
N PRO A 257 5.96 4.24 6.48
CA PRO A 257 6.92 3.96 7.55
C PRO A 257 8.34 4.36 7.15
N HIS A 258 8.63 5.67 7.10
CA HIS A 258 9.90 6.18 6.60
C HIS A 258 11.12 5.79 7.43
N LEU A 259 10.94 5.48 8.72
CA LEU A 259 12.00 4.97 9.61
C LEU A 259 11.81 3.49 9.93
N GLY A 260 11.01 2.79 9.12
CA GLY A 260 10.62 1.41 9.32
C GLY A 260 9.37 1.26 10.19
N ALA A 261 8.73 0.09 10.11
CA ALA A 261 7.60 -0.29 10.94
C ALA A 261 7.99 -1.39 11.93
N PRO A 262 7.48 -1.39 13.18
CA PRO A 262 7.74 -2.43 14.18
C PRO A 262 6.98 -3.74 13.88
N LEU A 263 6.92 -4.16 12.61
CA LEU A 263 6.27 -5.40 12.15
C LEU A 263 6.91 -6.66 12.77
N GLU A 264 8.17 -6.54 13.19
CA GLU A 264 9.03 -7.66 13.58
C GLU A 264 8.58 -8.39 14.85
N GLN A 265 8.15 -7.69 15.90
CA GLN A 265 7.77 -8.36 17.15
C GLN A 265 6.51 -9.20 16.93
N PHE A 266 5.51 -8.64 16.26
CA PHE A 266 4.24 -9.31 16.06
C PHE A 266 4.37 -10.56 15.17
N VAL A 267 5.01 -10.44 14.00
CA VAL A 267 5.17 -11.56 13.05
C VAL A 267 6.18 -12.60 13.53
N HIS A 268 7.24 -12.19 14.25
CA HIS A 268 8.22 -13.12 14.81
C HIS A 268 7.60 -14.00 15.90
N TYR A 269 6.86 -13.44 16.85
CA TYR A 269 6.16 -14.23 17.87
C TYR A 269 5.08 -15.11 17.27
N LEU A 270 4.31 -14.58 16.31
CA LEU A 270 3.26 -15.33 15.61
C LEU A 270 3.84 -16.53 14.84
N SER A 271 4.86 -16.32 14.01
CA SER A 271 5.51 -17.42 13.27
C SER A 271 6.19 -18.43 14.21
N ALA A 272 6.84 -17.97 15.28
CA ALA A 272 7.47 -18.86 16.26
C ALA A 272 6.46 -19.71 17.04
N ALA A 273 5.26 -19.19 17.31
CA ALA A 273 4.16 -19.94 17.90
C ALA A 273 3.55 -20.95 16.90
N LEU A 274 3.32 -20.52 15.66
CA LEU A 274 2.72 -21.35 14.60
C LEU A 274 3.57 -22.57 14.21
N VAL A 275 4.90 -22.45 14.27
CA VAL A 275 5.79 -23.60 14.00
C VAL A 275 5.77 -24.64 15.15
N ARG A 276 5.31 -24.26 16.35
CA ARG A 276 5.23 -25.18 17.49
C ARG A 276 4.06 -26.15 17.41
N ILE A 277 2.98 -25.81 16.71
CA ILE A 277 1.81 -26.67 16.52
C ILE A 277 1.90 -27.38 15.15
N PRO A 278 1.98 -28.72 15.08
CA PRO A 278 2.17 -29.48 13.84
C PRO A 278 1.24 -29.09 12.69
N GLU A 279 -0.04 -28.85 13.01
CA GLU A 279 -1.12 -28.51 12.10
C GLU A 279 -0.97 -27.10 11.51
N THR A 280 -0.26 -26.20 12.19
CA THR A 280 -0.03 -24.82 11.74
C THR A 280 1.39 -24.57 11.24
N ARG A 281 2.25 -25.60 11.21
CA ARG A 281 3.63 -25.51 10.74
C ARG A 281 3.76 -24.98 9.30
N PRO A 282 2.92 -25.39 8.32
CA PRO A 282 2.98 -24.85 6.97
C PRO A 282 2.76 -23.32 6.95
N PHE A 283 1.75 -22.83 7.65
CA PHE A 283 1.49 -21.39 7.81
C PHE A 283 2.62 -20.67 8.53
N GLY A 284 3.20 -21.28 9.57
CA GLY A 284 4.37 -20.76 10.26
C GLY A 284 5.59 -20.62 9.34
N ARG A 285 5.85 -21.62 8.47
CA ARG A 285 6.93 -21.58 7.46
C ARG A 285 6.66 -20.57 6.35
N LEU A 286 5.41 -20.44 5.91
CA LEU A 286 5.00 -19.45 4.93
C LEU A 286 5.15 -18.03 5.47
N LEU A 287 4.78 -17.77 6.73
CA LEU A 287 5.00 -16.48 7.40
C LEU A 287 6.49 -16.18 7.70
N ARG A 288 7.36 -17.20 7.71
CA ARG A 288 8.83 -16.98 7.74
C ARG A 288 9.36 -16.57 6.38
N ARG A 289 8.72 -16.97 5.28
CA ARG A 289 9.02 -16.42 3.96
C ARG A 289 8.51 -14.99 3.94
N ARG A 290 9.43 -14.07 4.22
CA ARG A 290 9.20 -12.64 4.13
C ARG A 290 9.57 -12.22 2.72
N SER A 291 8.62 -11.62 2.01
CA SER A 291 8.92 -10.96 0.75
C SER A 291 9.99 -9.86 0.96
N ALA A 292 10.73 -9.57 -0.10
CA ALA A 292 11.63 -8.43 -0.18
C ALA A 292 10.98 -7.12 0.30
N GLY A 293 9.75 -6.83 -0.13
CA GLY A 293 9.01 -5.62 0.27
C GLY A 293 8.76 -5.50 1.78
N ILE A 294 8.43 -6.62 2.46
CA ILE A 294 8.28 -6.64 3.93
C ILE A 294 9.61 -6.36 4.63
N ARG A 295 10.71 -6.89 4.09
CA ARG A 295 12.06 -6.66 4.65
C ARG A 295 12.48 -5.19 4.52
N ASP A 296 12.16 -4.55 3.40
CA ASP A 296 12.44 -3.13 3.18
C ASP A 296 11.59 -2.23 4.07
N LEU A 297 10.28 -2.52 4.23
CA LEU A 297 9.40 -1.80 5.15
C LEU A 297 9.85 -1.84 6.60
N ARG A 298 10.53 -2.92 7.01
CA ARG A 298 11.10 -3.02 8.37
C ARG A 298 12.13 -1.93 8.62
N GLN A 299 12.87 -1.51 7.59
CA GLN A 299 14.01 -0.62 7.72
C GLN A 299 13.75 0.78 7.12
N GLY A 300 12.69 0.93 6.33
CA GLY A 300 12.48 2.12 5.50
C GLY A 300 13.52 2.20 4.37
N SER A 301 13.92 1.05 3.83
CA SER A 301 14.87 0.90 2.72
C SER A 301 14.26 1.44 1.42
N LEU A 302 15.03 2.23 0.67
CA LEU A 302 14.56 2.89 -0.56
C LEU A 302 15.44 2.64 -1.78
N VAL A 303 16.67 2.16 -1.58
CA VAL A 303 17.66 1.98 -2.65
C VAL A 303 18.27 0.58 -2.61
N ASP A 304 18.77 0.11 -3.75
CA ASP A 304 19.36 -1.25 -3.85
C ASP A 304 20.50 -1.47 -2.87
N GLN A 305 21.31 -0.44 -2.59
CA GLN A 305 22.47 -0.53 -1.68
C GLN A 305 22.09 -0.82 -0.22
N ASP A 306 20.81 -0.67 0.15
CA ASP A 306 20.33 -0.99 1.50
C ASP A 306 20.15 -2.52 1.70
N TRP A 307 20.09 -3.30 0.62
CA TRP A 307 19.84 -4.75 0.67
C TRP A 307 20.79 -5.61 -0.18
N ASP A 308 21.43 -5.05 -1.22
CA ASP A 308 22.46 -5.75 -1.99
C ASP A 308 23.62 -6.21 -1.07
N ASP A 309 24.08 -7.45 -1.25
CA ASP A 309 25.11 -8.12 -0.45
C ASP A 309 24.81 -8.30 1.06
N VAL A 310 23.54 -8.20 1.47
CA VAL A 310 23.13 -8.43 2.86
C VAL A 310 22.45 -9.80 3.01
N ASP A 311 22.91 -10.58 4.00
CA ASP A 311 22.18 -11.77 4.43
C ASP A 311 20.80 -11.35 4.96
N ALA A 312 19.74 -11.81 4.29
CA ALA A 312 18.36 -11.46 4.57
C ALA A 312 17.91 -11.81 6.01
N ASP A 313 18.63 -12.70 6.69
CA ASP A 313 18.36 -13.13 8.07
C ASP A 313 19.28 -12.45 9.11
N ALA A 314 20.22 -11.60 8.69
CA ALA A 314 21.07 -10.86 9.61
C ALA A 314 20.26 -9.83 10.42
N LEU A 315 20.18 -10.05 11.73
CA LEU A 315 19.48 -9.19 12.70
C LEU A 315 20.16 -7.82 12.92
N ARG A 316 21.31 -7.55 12.31
CA ARG A 316 22.05 -6.30 12.49
C ARG A 316 21.49 -5.21 11.57
N ARG A 317 20.88 -4.19 12.16
CA ARG A 317 20.51 -2.94 11.46
C ARG A 317 21.78 -2.24 10.99
N ARG A 318 22.09 -2.24 9.69
CA ARG A 318 23.07 -1.31 9.12
C ARG A 318 22.44 0.09 9.01
N ALA A 319 23.28 1.11 8.93
CA ALA A 319 22.83 2.46 8.57
C ALA A 319 22.26 2.44 7.14
N ILE A 320 20.94 2.51 7.04
CA ILE A 320 20.20 2.73 5.80
C ILE A 320 20.62 4.06 5.19
N ARG A 321 20.84 4.10 3.87
CA ARG A 321 21.14 5.34 3.15
C ARG A 321 19.98 6.30 3.35
N GLU A 322 20.29 7.50 3.79
CA GLU A 322 19.26 8.53 3.88
C GLU A 322 19.01 9.12 2.49
N VAL A 323 17.84 8.79 1.93
CA VAL A 323 17.35 9.40 0.70
C VAL A 323 16.75 10.76 1.05
N PRO A 324 17.25 11.87 0.48
CA PRO A 324 16.72 13.21 0.72
C PRO A 324 15.28 13.35 0.17
N LEU A 325 14.60 14.41 0.59
CA LEU A 325 13.36 14.83 -0.07
C LEU A 325 13.70 15.46 -1.43
N LEU A 326 12.78 15.34 -2.40
CA LEU A 326 12.99 15.92 -3.73
C LEU A 326 13.00 17.45 -3.63
N GLU A 327 14.08 18.07 -4.11
CA GLU A 327 14.20 19.53 -4.14
C GLU A 327 13.18 20.15 -5.10
N GLY A 328 12.54 21.26 -4.69
CA GLY A 328 11.55 21.97 -5.49
C GLY A 328 10.14 21.36 -5.49
N ALA A 329 9.90 20.32 -4.68
CA ALA A 329 8.58 19.75 -4.44
C ALA A 329 8.21 19.78 -2.95
N ASP A 330 6.95 20.05 -2.65
CA ASP A 330 6.42 19.98 -1.29
C ASP A 330 6.20 18.52 -0.88
N HIS A 331 6.59 18.20 0.35
CA HIS A 331 6.48 16.87 0.91
C HIS A 331 5.54 16.90 2.11
N TYR A 332 4.37 16.30 1.94
CA TYR A 332 3.33 16.22 2.95
C TYR A 332 3.28 14.83 3.56
N PHE A 333 2.91 14.75 4.83
CA PHE A 333 2.73 13.45 5.48
C PHE A 333 1.51 13.45 6.39
N VAL A 334 0.83 12.30 6.42
CA VAL A 334 -0.28 12.04 7.33
C VAL A 334 0.10 10.90 8.26
N THR A 335 -0.04 11.14 9.55
CA THR A 335 0.09 10.09 10.58
C THR A 335 -1.24 9.88 11.27
N ALA A 336 -1.49 8.68 11.78
CA ALA A 336 -2.66 8.41 12.61
C ALA A 336 -2.28 7.80 13.95
N THR A 337 -3.18 7.93 14.92
CA THR A 337 -3.18 7.12 16.14
C THR A 337 -4.56 6.53 16.39
N ILE A 338 -4.63 5.27 16.80
CA ILE A 338 -5.92 4.63 17.09
C ILE A 338 -6.61 5.26 18.31
N THR A 339 -5.82 5.84 19.21
CA THR A 339 -6.34 6.55 20.37
C THR A 339 -6.85 7.93 19.99
N ARG A 340 -8.02 8.33 20.50
CA ARG A 340 -8.59 9.67 20.27
C ARG A 340 -7.79 10.79 20.91
N SER A 341 -7.01 10.50 21.96
CA SER A 341 -6.11 11.47 22.58
C SER A 341 -4.68 11.28 22.02
N PRO A 342 -4.09 12.30 21.38
CA PRO A 342 -2.71 12.23 20.87
C PRO A 342 -1.66 12.14 21.99
N HIS A 343 -2.04 12.47 23.22
CA HIS A 343 -1.18 12.33 24.41
C HIS A 343 -1.31 10.96 25.08
N HIS A 344 -2.19 10.08 24.59
CA HIS A 344 -2.38 8.77 25.19
C HIS A 344 -1.11 7.92 25.04
N PRO A 345 -0.56 7.35 26.14
CA PRO A 345 0.70 6.61 26.09
C PRO A 345 0.63 5.42 25.13
N LEU A 346 -0.52 4.73 25.04
CA LEU A 346 -0.72 3.65 24.06
C LEU A 346 -0.64 4.14 22.60
N GLY A 347 -1.14 5.33 22.28
CA GLY A 347 -1.06 5.89 20.93
C GLY A 347 0.38 6.09 20.48
N ARG A 348 1.27 6.48 21.40
CA ARG A 348 2.71 6.66 21.11
C ARG A 348 3.46 5.38 20.81
N VAL A 349 2.93 4.23 21.26
CA VAL A 349 3.58 2.91 21.13
C VAL A 349 2.95 2.09 20.00
N ILE A 350 1.68 2.32 19.69
CA ILE A 350 0.93 1.56 18.67
C ILE A 350 0.84 2.34 17.36
N GLY A 351 0.84 3.69 17.42
CA GLY A 351 0.58 4.53 16.26
C GLY A 351 -0.80 4.24 15.68
N ASP A 352 -0.85 4.08 14.36
CA ASP A 352 -2.06 3.74 13.60
C ASP A 352 -2.38 2.23 13.59
N GLY A 353 -1.59 1.43 14.32
CA GLY A 353 -1.69 -0.02 14.39
C GLY A 353 -0.68 -0.78 13.51
N LEU A 354 -0.05 -0.10 12.54
CA LEU A 354 1.02 -0.66 11.72
C LEU A 354 2.27 0.23 11.73
N VAL A 355 2.07 1.55 11.74
CA VAL A 355 3.14 2.55 11.64
C VAL A 355 3.05 3.53 12.81
N LEU A 356 4.21 3.72 13.46
CA LEU A 356 4.35 4.70 14.53
C LEU A 356 4.38 6.11 13.97
N THR A 357 3.78 7.07 14.68
CA THR A 357 3.79 8.50 14.31
C THR A 357 5.20 9.05 14.07
N THR A 358 6.19 8.60 14.84
CA THR A 358 7.61 8.97 14.64
C THR A 358 8.19 8.45 13.33
N SER A 359 7.77 7.25 12.91
CA SER A 359 8.19 6.70 11.62
C SER A 359 7.47 7.40 10.46
N GLY A 360 6.17 7.63 10.60
CA GLY A 360 5.34 8.33 9.62
C GLY A 360 5.73 9.79 9.39
N SER A 361 6.21 10.49 10.42
CA SER A 361 6.75 11.86 10.30
C SER A 361 8.22 11.89 9.88
N GLY A 362 8.87 10.73 9.71
CA GLY A 362 10.30 10.65 9.36
C GLY A 362 11.22 11.20 10.45
N ARG A 363 10.83 11.15 11.73
CA ARG A 363 11.57 11.72 12.87
C ARG A 363 11.67 10.75 14.05
N ASN A 364 12.89 10.36 14.41
CA ASN A 364 13.18 9.73 15.70
C ASN A 364 14.45 10.34 16.32
N ARG A 365 14.87 9.84 17.49
CA ARG A 365 16.07 10.35 18.18
C ARG A 365 17.38 10.18 17.39
N ALA A 366 17.42 9.25 16.45
CA ALA A 366 18.62 8.87 15.71
C ALA A 366 18.64 9.40 14.27
N ARG A 367 17.48 9.71 13.66
CA ARG A 367 17.34 10.06 12.23
C ARG A 367 16.21 11.07 12.00
N ARG A 368 16.41 11.97 11.04
CA ARG A 368 15.42 12.95 10.58
C ARG A 368 15.52 13.14 9.07
N ILE A 369 14.48 12.76 8.34
CA ILE A 369 14.45 12.79 6.87
C ILE A 369 14.31 14.22 6.30
N GLY A 370 13.82 15.16 7.12
CA GLY A 370 13.74 16.58 6.73
C GLY A 370 12.36 17.06 6.29
N PHE A 371 11.28 16.33 6.60
CA PHE A 371 9.92 16.85 6.41
C PHE A 371 9.73 18.14 7.22
N ASP A 372 9.03 19.10 6.60
CA ASP A 372 8.54 20.29 7.29
C ASP A 372 7.38 19.90 8.23
N ASP A 373 7.41 20.42 9.44
CA ASP A 373 6.40 20.12 10.45
C ASP A 373 5.04 20.74 10.08
N ASP A 374 5.05 21.87 9.36
CA ASP A 374 3.83 22.54 8.90
C ASP A 374 3.14 21.79 7.74
N ASN A 375 3.86 20.88 7.08
CA ASN A 375 3.33 20.01 6.03
C ASN A 375 2.82 18.66 6.57
N GLY A 376 2.75 18.52 7.90
CA GLY A 376 2.28 17.32 8.59
C GLY A 376 0.83 17.41 9.06
N MET A 377 0.08 16.34 8.88
CA MET A 377 -1.23 16.14 9.50
C MET A 377 -1.21 14.96 10.46
N HIS A 378 -1.82 15.11 11.64
CA HIS A 378 -2.06 14.02 12.58
C HIS A 378 -3.55 13.75 12.74
N LEU A 379 -3.96 12.49 12.54
CA LEU A 379 -5.34 12.04 12.68
C LEU A 379 -5.51 11.15 13.92
N PRO A 380 -6.07 11.67 15.03
CA PRO A 380 -6.36 10.86 16.21
C PRO A 380 -7.64 10.04 16.04
N GLY A 381 -7.72 8.90 16.71
CA GLY A 381 -8.87 7.99 16.63
C GLY A 381 -9.00 7.26 15.29
N ALA A 382 -7.90 7.12 14.55
CA ALA A 382 -7.86 6.50 13.23
C ALA A 382 -6.82 5.37 13.16
N ASN A 383 -7.09 4.36 12.35
CA ASN A 383 -6.14 3.29 12.06
C ASN A 383 -5.50 3.48 10.67
N HIS A 384 -4.51 2.65 10.35
CA HIS A 384 -3.77 2.72 9.09
C HIS A 384 -4.69 2.80 7.86
N PHE A 385 -5.67 1.90 7.76
CA PHE A 385 -6.60 1.83 6.62
C PHE A 385 -7.65 2.94 6.61
N THR A 386 -7.87 3.63 7.73
CA THR A 386 -8.75 4.81 7.78
C THR A 386 -8.19 5.91 6.88
N LEU A 387 -6.87 6.01 6.74
CA LEU A 387 -6.19 7.02 5.93
C LEU A 387 -6.53 6.94 4.44
N LEU A 388 -6.99 5.78 3.95
CA LEU A 388 -7.30 5.56 2.53
C LEU A 388 -8.54 6.31 2.06
N ASN A 389 -9.47 6.68 2.96
CA ASN A 389 -10.67 7.44 2.60
C ASN A 389 -11.35 8.11 3.81
N HIS A 390 -10.62 9.05 4.43
CA HIS A 390 -11.08 9.85 5.54
C HIS A 390 -11.32 11.30 5.11
N GLU A 391 -12.39 11.92 5.64
CA GLU A 391 -12.79 13.27 5.26
C GLU A 391 -11.70 14.32 5.49
N ALA A 392 -11.13 14.35 6.70
CA ALA A 392 -10.07 15.31 7.02
C ALA A 392 -8.80 15.11 6.18
N VAL A 393 -8.53 13.88 5.72
CA VAL A 393 -7.39 13.61 4.83
C VAL A 393 -7.70 14.13 3.42
N TYR A 394 -8.95 13.99 2.97
CA TYR A 394 -9.38 14.62 1.73
C TYR A 394 -9.28 16.14 1.78
N GLU A 395 -9.74 16.79 2.85
CA GLU A 395 -9.64 18.25 3.02
C GLU A 395 -8.18 18.71 2.93
N ALA A 396 -7.27 17.99 3.59
CA ALA A 396 -5.84 18.24 3.50
C ALA A 396 -5.30 18.02 2.07
N LEU A 397 -5.63 16.91 1.42
CA LEU A 397 -5.24 16.64 0.03
C LEU A 397 -5.75 17.73 -0.93
N SER A 398 -7.02 18.13 -0.80
CA SER A 398 -7.62 19.19 -1.61
C SER A 398 -6.89 20.52 -1.40
N HIS A 399 -6.48 20.82 -0.17
CA HIS A 399 -5.71 22.03 0.13
C HIS A 399 -4.28 21.96 -0.45
N TRP A 400 -3.55 20.88 -0.19
CA TRP A 400 -2.15 20.72 -0.60
C TRP A 400 -1.97 20.61 -2.12
N LEU A 401 -2.94 20.05 -2.83
CA LEU A 401 -2.88 19.85 -4.27
C LEU A 401 -3.44 21.02 -5.08
N ARG A 402 -4.04 22.03 -4.42
CA ARG A 402 -4.35 23.32 -5.06
C ARG A 402 -3.05 24.04 -5.39
N GLY A 403 -2.80 24.28 -6.67
CA GLY A 403 -1.60 24.98 -7.12
C GLY A 403 -1.58 26.45 -6.69
N GLU A 404 -0.40 27.08 -6.69
CA GLU A 404 -0.19 28.50 -6.32
C GLU A 404 -0.97 29.50 -7.20
N ARG A 405 -1.36 29.12 -8.42
CA ARG A 405 -2.10 29.99 -9.36
C ARG A 405 -3.51 30.36 -8.87
N GLU A 406 -4.17 29.53 -8.06
CA GLU A 406 -5.47 29.87 -7.45
C GLU A 406 -5.33 30.66 -6.15
N GLN A 407 -4.24 30.46 -5.39
CA GLN A 407 -4.00 31.22 -4.15
C GLN A 407 -3.72 32.71 -4.42
N THR A 408 -3.20 33.03 -5.60
CA THR A 408 -2.95 34.41 -6.00
C THR A 408 -4.25 35.13 -6.39
N SER A 409 -5.22 34.44 -7.01
CA SER A 409 -6.51 35.07 -7.37
C SER A 409 -7.41 35.33 -6.14
N LEU A 410 -7.26 34.53 -5.07
CA LEU A 410 -7.98 34.71 -3.80
C LEU A 410 -7.34 35.76 -2.87
N ARG A 411 -6.12 36.22 -3.16
CA ARG A 411 -5.43 37.29 -2.42
C ARG A 411 -5.50 38.64 -3.14
N SER A 412 -6.04 38.68 -4.35
CA SER A 412 -6.20 39.88 -5.18
C SER A 412 -7.62 40.46 -5.19
N ASP A 413 -8.55 39.82 -4.46
CA ASP A 413 -9.88 40.35 -4.13
C ASP A 413 -9.88 40.82 -2.66
#